data_AF-A0A378US77-F1
#
_entry.id   AF-A0A378US77-F1
#
_cell.length_a   1.000
_cell.length_b   1.000
_cell.length_c   1.000
_cell.angle_alpha   90.00
_cell.angle_beta   90.00
_cell.angle_gamma   90.00
#
_symmetry.space_group_name_H-M   'P 1'
#
loop_
_entity.id
_entity.type
_entity.pdbx_description
1 polymer ?
#
loop_
_entity_poly.entity_id
_entity_poly.type
_entity_poly.pdbx_seq_one_letter_code
_entity_poly.pdbx_strand_id
1 'polypeptide(L)'
;MNDVKPFSPSIDWSAEPLHSLWWLAQAWTITAICTLAVLILLARFTTWGRQFWAVTGAYFTGRHSIKPWLVLAAMLLSVIIGVRLSVLFSYQGNDLFTSAQVAVEGLATGNDEVRDSGIRGFWIALATFMGLAAILVTRVLIDLFMTQRFMLAWRAWLTDRLTGDWLDGRAYYRSRFIDQTIDNPDQRIQSDIDVFTAISARNPTPRTRPATAHCRSALSRRSSRSSRSLQSCGTSPVTSRCSGSRYRGRCSGRCSSMSRSPPWLPSPSAVR
;
A
#
# COMPACT_ATOMS: atom_id res chain seq x y z
N MET A 1 52.59 10.57 21.25
CA MET A 1 52.14 9.21 20.88
C MET A 1 50.63 9.23 20.83
N ASN A 2 50.02 8.95 19.69
CA ASN A 2 48.57 8.78 19.62
C ASN A 2 48.25 7.41 20.23
N ASP A 3 47.48 7.38 21.32
CA ASP A 3 46.98 6.13 21.91
C ASP A 3 45.92 5.53 20.98
N VAL A 4 46.36 4.79 19.96
CA VAL A 4 45.48 4.05 19.07
C VAL A 4 44.93 2.86 19.86
N LYS A 5 43.61 2.85 20.09
CA LYS A 5 42.93 1.84 20.90
C LYS A 5 42.53 0.63 20.05
N PRO A 6 42.56 -0.59 20.61
CA PRO A 6 42.04 -1.77 19.94
C PRO A 6 40.52 -1.66 19.72
N PHE A 7 40.00 -2.45 18.78
CA PHE A 7 38.58 -2.48 18.47
C PHE A 7 37.78 -2.99 19.67
N SER A 8 36.72 -2.27 20.01
CA SER A 8 35.70 -2.68 20.98
C SER A 8 34.33 -2.64 20.31
N PRO A 9 33.51 -3.71 20.42
CA PRO A 9 32.13 -3.71 19.94
C PRO A 9 31.30 -2.60 20.61
N SER A 10 30.32 -2.06 19.89
CA SER A 10 29.37 -1.07 20.44
C SER A 10 28.38 -1.67 21.43
N ILE A 11 28.09 -2.97 21.32
CA ILE A 11 27.18 -3.70 22.19
C ILE A 11 27.70 -5.11 22.47
N ASP A 12 27.30 -5.68 23.61
CA ASP A 12 27.56 -7.09 23.93
C ASP A 12 26.59 -8.00 23.17
N TRP A 13 27.04 -8.46 22.00
CA TRP A 13 26.31 -9.36 21.12
C TRP A 13 25.90 -10.70 21.77
N SER A 14 26.55 -11.12 22.86
CA SER A 14 26.25 -12.40 23.52
C SER A 14 25.01 -12.33 24.42
N ALA A 15 24.83 -11.21 25.14
CA ALA A 15 23.68 -10.96 26.00
C ALA A 15 22.47 -10.40 25.23
N GLU A 16 22.72 -9.87 24.03
CA GLU A 16 21.73 -9.16 23.22
C GLU A 16 20.46 -9.95 22.89
N PRO A 17 20.48 -11.27 22.61
CA PRO A 17 19.26 -12.02 22.35
C PRO A 17 18.27 -11.99 23.53
N LEU A 18 18.76 -12.12 24.76
CA LEU A 18 17.92 -12.10 25.96
C LEU A 18 17.40 -10.69 26.24
N HIS A 19 18.25 -9.68 26.08
CA HIS A 19 17.85 -8.28 26.25
C HIS A 19 16.78 -7.88 25.22
N SER A 20 16.95 -8.27 23.96
CA SER A 20 15.97 -8.07 22.90
C SER A 20 14.64 -8.77 23.20
N LEU A 21 14.64 -10.01 23.71
CA LEU A 21 13.41 -10.72 24.06
C LEU A 21 12.61 -10.02 25.17
N TRP A 22 13.29 -9.53 26.20
CA TRP A 22 12.65 -8.79 27.27
C TRP A 22 12.08 -7.45 26.77
N TRP A 23 12.88 -6.71 26.00
CA TRP A 23 12.44 -5.47 25.38
C TRP A 23 11.22 -5.69 24.48
N LEU A 24 11.22 -6.77 23.68
CA LEU A 24 10.10 -7.17 22.83
C LEU A 24 8.83 -7.40 23.64
N ALA A 25 8.89 -8.11 24.76
CA ALA A 25 7.74 -8.37 25.63
C ALA A 25 7.15 -7.06 26.20
N GLN A 26 8.00 -6.15 26.68
CA GLN A 26 7.58 -4.85 27.20
C GLN A 26 6.98 -3.96 26.09
N ALA A 27 7.66 -3.83 24.95
CA ALA A 27 7.19 -3.02 23.84
C ALA A 27 5.87 -3.57 23.26
N TRP A 28 5.74 -4.89 23.15
CA TRP A 28 4.54 -5.54 22.63
C TRP A 28 3.33 -5.33 23.54
N THR A 29 3.49 -5.51 24.86
CA THR A 29 2.39 -5.30 25.81
C THR A 29 1.90 -3.86 25.83
N ILE A 30 2.81 -2.88 25.87
CA ILE A 30 2.46 -1.45 25.83
C ILE A 30 1.74 -1.11 24.52
N THR A 31 2.31 -1.53 23.39
CA THR A 31 1.75 -1.23 22.07
C THR A 31 0.36 -1.87 21.91
N ALA A 32 0.18 -3.13 22.32
CA ALA A 32 -1.11 -3.82 22.24
C ALA A 32 -2.20 -3.08 23.03
N ILE A 33 -1.90 -2.63 24.25
CA ILE A 33 -2.85 -1.87 25.08
C ILE A 33 -3.18 -0.52 24.42
N CYS A 34 -2.17 0.23 23.98
CA CYS A 34 -2.37 1.51 23.32
C CYS A 34 -3.19 1.36 22.02
N THR A 35 -2.86 0.38 21.18
CA THR A 35 -3.58 0.11 19.93
C THR A 35 -5.04 -0.26 20.22
N LEU A 36 -5.31 -1.15 21.18
CA LEU A 36 -6.67 -1.50 21.56
C LEU A 36 -7.46 -0.30 22.08
N ALA A 37 -6.86 0.52 22.94
CA ALA A 37 -7.50 1.73 23.46
C ALA A 37 -7.90 2.67 22.32
N VAL A 38 -6.99 2.95 21.39
CA VAL A 38 -7.26 3.80 20.22
C VAL A 38 -8.35 3.21 19.33
N LEU A 39 -8.31 1.91 19.03
CA LEU A 39 -9.33 1.26 18.22
C LEU A 39 -10.72 1.32 18.87
N ILE A 40 -10.82 1.14 20.19
CA ILE A 40 -12.09 1.25 20.93
C ILE A 40 -12.62 2.69 20.89
N LEU A 41 -11.75 3.69 21.06
CA LEU A 41 -12.14 5.10 20.96
C LEU A 41 -12.65 5.43 19.56
N LEU A 42 -11.93 5.02 18.51
CA LEU A 42 -12.36 5.22 17.13
C LEU A 42 -13.69 4.53 16.83
N ALA A 43 -13.86 3.28 17.27
CA ALA A 43 -15.10 2.53 17.06
C ALA A 43 -16.31 3.16 17.75
N ARG A 44 -16.13 3.81 18.92
CA ARG A 44 -17.24 4.48 19.63
C ARG A 44 -17.52 5.88 19.13
N PHE A 45 -16.49 6.71 18.97
CA PHE A 45 -16.66 8.15 18.75
C PHE A 45 -16.85 8.52 17.27
N THR A 46 -16.42 7.68 16.32
CA THR A 46 -16.54 7.99 14.89
C THR A 46 -17.73 7.29 14.23
N THR A 47 -18.33 7.94 13.23
CA THR A 47 -19.44 7.36 12.45
C THR A 47 -18.99 6.18 11.60
N TRP A 48 -17.87 6.33 10.89
CA TRP A 48 -17.27 5.28 10.06
C TRP A 48 -16.76 4.11 10.89
N GLY A 49 -16.25 4.34 12.12
CA GLY A 49 -15.83 3.28 13.02
C GLY A 49 -16.99 2.40 13.47
N ARG A 50 -18.15 3.00 13.77
CA ARG A 50 -19.37 2.24 14.07
C ARG A 50 -19.86 1.43 12.86
N GLN A 51 -19.80 2.00 11.65
CA GLN A 51 -20.16 1.30 10.42
C GLN A 51 -19.22 0.11 10.16
N PHE A 52 -17.92 0.29 10.34
CA PHE A 52 -16.92 -0.78 10.23
C PHE A 52 -17.22 -1.92 11.22
N TRP A 53 -17.49 -1.57 12.48
CA TRP A 53 -17.79 -2.56 13.52
C TRP A 53 -19.11 -3.29 13.28
N ALA A 54 -20.13 -2.62 12.72
CA ALA A 54 -21.40 -3.26 12.37
C ALA A 54 -21.23 -4.36 11.30
N VAL A 55 -20.33 -4.15 10.33
CA VAL A 55 -20.08 -5.10 9.24
C VAL A 55 -19.15 -6.25 9.71
N THR A 56 -18.06 -5.91 10.40
CA THR A 56 -16.95 -6.84 10.68
C THR A 56 -16.91 -7.37 12.11
N GLY A 57 -17.67 -6.77 13.04
CA GLY A 57 -17.60 -7.08 14.46
C GLY A 57 -17.94 -8.54 14.77
N ALA A 58 -18.79 -9.18 13.98
CA ALA A 58 -19.15 -10.59 14.14
C ALA A 58 -17.97 -11.55 13.87
N TYR A 59 -16.91 -11.12 13.18
CA TYR A 59 -15.69 -11.93 12.97
C TYR A 59 -14.82 -11.96 14.23
N PHE A 60 -14.78 -10.84 14.96
CA PHE A 60 -13.95 -10.65 16.15
C PHE A 60 -14.66 -10.99 17.47
N THR A 61 -15.97 -11.20 17.44
CA THR A 61 -16.80 -11.53 18.60
C THR A 61 -17.30 -12.98 18.55
N GLY A 62 -17.22 -13.71 19.67
CA GLY A 62 -17.68 -15.10 19.77
C GLY A 62 -16.60 -16.09 20.21
N ARG A 63 -16.96 -17.38 20.34
CA ARG A 63 -16.04 -18.45 20.82
C ARG A 63 -14.96 -18.85 19.81
N HIS A 64 -15.19 -18.58 18.52
CA HIS A 64 -14.24 -18.90 17.45
C HIS A 64 -13.26 -17.75 17.13
N SER A 65 -13.38 -16.58 17.77
CA SER A 65 -12.58 -15.39 17.44
C SER A 65 -11.14 -15.42 17.96
N ILE A 66 -10.76 -16.44 18.74
CA ILE A 66 -9.40 -16.58 19.27
C ILE A 66 -8.36 -16.63 18.14
N LYS A 67 -8.67 -17.33 17.04
CA LYS A 67 -7.74 -17.45 15.89
C LYS A 67 -7.44 -16.09 15.25
N PRO A 68 -8.44 -15.27 14.83
CA PRO A 68 -8.19 -13.90 14.36
C PRO A 68 -7.37 -13.05 15.32
N TRP A 69 -7.69 -13.09 16.62
CA TRP A 69 -6.96 -12.30 17.64
C TRP A 69 -5.50 -12.73 17.78
N LEU A 70 -5.21 -14.03 17.76
CA LEU A 70 -3.83 -14.55 17.80
C LEU A 70 -3.05 -14.15 16.54
N VAL A 71 -3.66 -14.18 15.36
CA VAL A 71 -3.00 -13.76 14.11
C VAL A 71 -2.69 -12.27 14.16
N LEU A 72 -3.63 -11.41 14.60
CA LEU A 72 -3.39 -9.98 14.76
C LEU A 72 -2.30 -9.67 15.80
N ALA A 73 -2.31 -10.37 16.93
CA ALA A 73 -1.28 -10.28 17.96
C ALA A 73 0.11 -10.64 17.43
N ALA A 74 0.19 -11.70 16.62
CA ALA A 74 1.43 -12.14 16.00
C ALA A 74 1.90 -11.20 14.87
N MET A 75 0.98 -10.61 14.10
CA MET A 75 1.31 -9.55 13.13
C MET A 75 1.86 -8.30 13.82
N LEU A 76 1.25 -7.89 14.94
CA LEU A 76 1.78 -6.78 15.76
C LEU A 76 3.18 -7.10 16.28
N LEU A 77 3.39 -8.32 16.79
CA LEU A 77 4.72 -8.78 17.21
C LEU A 77 5.73 -8.75 16.07
N SER A 78 5.35 -9.21 14.87
CA SER A 78 6.19 -9.14 13.66
C SER A 78 6.64 -7.71 13.37
N VAL A 79 5.76 -6.71 13.51
CA VAL A 79 6.12 -5.29 13.30
C VAL A 79 7.16 -4.82 14.31
N ILE A 80 6.98 -5.13 15.59
CA ILE A 80 7.90 -4.72 16.66
C ILE A 80 9.26 -5.42 16.52
N ILE A 81 9.28 -6.69 16.13
CA ILE A 81 10.52 -7.40 15.76
C ILE A 81 11.23 -6.66 14.63
N GLY A 82 10.50 -6.19 13.62
CA GLY A 82 11.04 -5.38 12.53
C GLY A 82 11.75 -4.12 13.04
N VAL A 83 11.12 -3.37 13.95
CA VAL A 83 11.71 -2.17 14.57
C VAL A 83 12.98 -2.52 15.35
N ARG A 84 12.97 -3.61 16.15
CA ARG A 84 14.17 -4.03 16.90
C ARG A 84 15.31 -4.44 15.97
N LEU A 85 15.01 -5.17 14.90
CA LEU A 85 15.99 -5.53 13.88
C LEU A 85 16.61 -4.29 13.23
N SER A 86 15.82 -3.26 12.93
CA SER A 86 16.36 -2.00 12.38
C SER A 86 17.37 -1.34 13.32
N VAL A 87 17.12 -1.35 14.63
CA VAL A 87 18.07 -0.86 15.63
C VAL A 87 19.34 -1.71 15.68
N LEU A 88 19.20 -3.05 15.67
CA LEU A 88 20.34 -3.98 15.66
C LEU A 88 21.21 -3.83 14.41
N PHE A 89 20.60 -3.64 13.23
CA PHE A 89 21.35 -3.36 12.00
C PHE A 89 22.12 -2.03 12.08
N SER A 90 21.59 -1.03 12.79
CA SER A 90 22.31 0.22 13.02
C SER A 90 23.59 0.02 13.85
N TYR A 91 23.52 -0.77 14.94
CA TYR A 91 24.70 -1.09 15.75
C TYR A 91 25.70 -1.97 15.01
N GLN A 92 25.21 -3.00 14.31
CA GLN A 92 26.05 -3.87 13.49
C GLN A 92 26.78 -3.07 12.39
N GLY A 93 26.08 -2.15 11.72
CA GLY A 93 26.68 -1.30 10.71
C GLY A 93 27.79 -0.42 11.28
N ASN A 94 27.59 0.15 12.47
CA ASN A 94 28.62 0.91 13.17
C ASN A 94 29.86 0.05 13.47
N ASP A 95 29.68 -1.13 14.06
CA ASP A 95 30.77 -2.07 14.35
C ASP A 95 31.57 -2.46 13.10
N LEU A 96 30.88 -2.68 11.97
CA LEU A 96 31.51 -3.04 10.70
C LEU A 96 32.40 -1.92 10.16
N PHE A 97 31.91 -0.67 10.16
CA PHE A 97 32.71 0.46 9.69
C PHE A 97 33.85 0.81 10.65
N THR A 98 33.59 0.79 11.96
CA THR A 98 34.60 1.09 12.98
C THR A 98 35.72 0.06 13.00
N SER A 99 35.41 -1.24 12.88
CA SER A 99 36.45 -2.29 12.80
C SER A 99 37.32 -2.18 11.56
N ALA A 100 36.74 -1.82 10.41
CA ALA A 100 37.49 -1.56 9.19
C ALA A 100 38.40 -0.33 9.33
N GLN A 101 37.93 0.75 9.95
CA GLN A 101 38.73 1.94 10.22
C GLN A 101 39.91 1.63 11.14
N VAL A 102 39.69 0.90 12.23
CA VAL A 102 40.74 0.48 13.19
C VAL A 102 41.80 -0.38 12.50
N ALA A 103 41.39 -1.29 11.60
CA ALA A 103 42.33 -2.12 10.84
C ALA A 103 43.26 -1.28 9.94
N VAL A 104 42.71 -0.25 9.27
CA VAL A 104 43.48 0.66 8.41
C VAL A 104 44.38 1.59 9.23
N GLU A 105 43.92 2.05 10.40
CA GLU A 105 44.71 2.90 11.30
C GLU A 105 45.89 2.12 11.91
N GLY A 106 45.69 0.86 12.30
CA GLY A 106 46.77 -0.02 12.75
C GLY A 106 47.83 -0.22 11.67
N LEU A 107 47.43 -0.36 10.41
CA LEU A 107 48.35 -0.43 9.27
C LEU A 107 49.13 0.88 9.06
N ALA A 108 48.46 2.03 9.15
CA ALA A 108 49.09 3.34 8.96
C ALA A 108 50.08 3.69 10.08
N THR A 109 49.84 3.20 11.29
CA THR A 109 50.68 3.46 12.48
C THR A 109 51.73 2.39 12.75
N GLY A 110 51.72 1.28 12.00
CA GLY A 110 52.65 0.17 12.17
C GLY A 110 52.41 -0.65 13.45
N ASN A 111 51.20 -0.58 14.02
CA ASN A 111 50.84 -1.33 15.22
C ASN A 111 50.03 -2.60 14.84
N ASP A 112 50.71 -3.75 14.89
CA ASP A 112 50.12 -5.05 14.52
C ASP A 112 48.96 -5.46 15.45
N GLU A 113 48.99 -5.10 16.74
CA GLU A 113 47.92 -5.46 17.69
C GLU A 113 46.59 -4.79 17.32
N VAL A 114 46.64 -3.50 16.97
CA VAL A 114 45.46 -2.73 16.55
C VAL A 114 44.93 -3.24 15.22
N ARG A 115 45.83 -3.53 14.28
CA ARG A 115 45.49 -4.07 12.96
C ARG A 115 44.74 -5.41 13.09
N ASP A 116 45.30 -6.35 13.85
CA ASP A 116 44.71 -7.68 14.02
C ASP A 116 43.37 -7.62 14.76
N SER A 117 43.25 -6.72 15.74
CA SER A 117 41.99 -6.44 16.43
C SER A 117 40.89 -5.95 15.48
N GLY A 118 41.22 -4.99 14.60
CA GLY A 118 40.28 -4.49 13.59
C GLY A 118 39.85 -5.55 12.58
N ILE A 119 40.79 -6.37 12.07
CA ILE A 119 40.48 -7.47 11.13
C ILE A 119 39.54 -8.50 11.78
N ARG A 120 39.81 -8.87 13.03
CA ARG A 120 38.95 -9.80 13.77
C ARG A 120 37.56 -9.22 14.01
N GLY A 121 37.49 -7.95 14.42
CA GLY A 121 36.23 -7.23 14.60
C GLY A 121 35.39 -7.20 13.33
N PHE A 122 36.03 -6.99 12.18
CA PHE A 122 35.37 -6.96 10.87
C PHE A 122 34.69 -8.30 10.53
N TRP A 123 35.41 -9.42 10.70
CA TRP A 123 34.83 -10.74 10.43
C TRP A 123 33.68 -11.10 11.38
N ILE A 124 33.78 -10.69 12.65
CA ILE A 124 32.69 -10.88 13.62
C ILE A 124 31.48 -10.03 13.23
N ALA A 125 31.67 -8.76 12.91
CA ALA A 125 30.59 -7.86 12.48
C ALA A 125 29.91 -8.36 11.19
N LEU A 126 30.68 -8.94 10.26
CA LEU A 126 30.17 -9.55 9.04
C LEU A 126 29.37 -10.84 9.32
N ALA A 127 29.84 -11.69 10.24
CA ALA A 127 29.09 -12.87 10.65
C ALA A 127 27.76 -12.50 11.33
N THR A 128 27.77 -11.49 12.21
CA THR A 128 26.56 -10.93 12.83
C THR A 128 25.58 -10.39 11.79
N PHE A 129 26.07 -9.69 10.76
CA PHE A 129 25.24 -9.24 9.64
C PHE A 129 24.51 -10.40 8.96
N MET A 130 25.22 -11.48 8.64
CA MET A 130 24.63 -12.65 7.99
C MET A 130 23.52 -13.28 8.85
N GLY A 131 23.73 -13.36 10.17
CA GLY A 131 22.70 -13.81 11.12
C GLY A 131 21.47 -12.91 11.16
N LEU A 132 21.67 -11.59 11.28
CA LEU A 132 20.56 -10.62 11.28
C LEU A 132 19.82 -10.60 9.94
N ALA A 133 20.53 -10.72 8.81
CA ALA A 133 19.96 -10.78 7.48
C ALA A 133 19.10 -12.04 7.29
N ALA A 134 19.55 -13.20 7.76
CA ALA A 134 18.77 -14.43 7.74
C ALA A 134 17.46 -14.27 8.53
N ILE A 135 17.53 -13.72 9.75
CA ILE A 135 16.35 -13.45 10.59
C ILE A 135 15.40 -12.48 9.90
N LEU A 136 15.92 -11.40 9.29
CA LEU A 136 15.12 -10.42 8.55
C LEU A 136 14.36 -11.08 7.40
N VAL A 137 15.04 -11.88 6.57
CA VAL A 137 14.42 -12.57 5.43
C VAL A 137 13.34 -13.53 5.93
N THR A 138 13.64 -14.36 6.93
CA THR A 138 12.65 -15.27 7.52
C THR A 138 11.43 -14.50 8.04
N ARG A 139 11.64 -13.39 8.77
CA ARG A 139 10.57 -12.55 9.28
C ARG A 139 9.71 -11.99 8.16
N VAL A 140 10.30 -11.49 7.07
CA VAL A 140 9.57 -10.94 5.92
C VAL A 140 8.72 -12.02 5.24
N LEU A 141 9.24 -13.23 5.09
CA LEU A 141 8.49 -14.36 4.51
C LEU A 141 7.32 -14.79 5.41
N ILE A 142 7.53 -14.84 6.73
CA ILE A 142 6.48 -15.11 7.70
C ILE A 142 5.39 -14.03 7.64
N ASP A 143 5.78 -12.76 7.60
CA ASP A 143 4.87 -11.62 7.54
C ASP A 143 3.98 -11.66 6.28
N LEU A 144 4.59 -11.96 5.13
CA LEU A 144 3.89 -12.13 3.86
C LEU A 144 2.88 -13.29 3.93
N PHE A 145 3.29 -14.45 4.45
CA PHE A 145 2.43 -15.61 4.60
C PHE A 145 1.25 -15.32 5.55
N MET A 146 1.52 -14.75 6.72
CA MET A 146 0.52 -14.43 7.73
C MET A 146 -0.51 -13.43 7.19
N THR A 147 -0.04 -12.35 6.55
CA THR A 147 -0.91 -11.32 5.97
C THR A 147 -1.81 -11.90 4.89
N GLN A 148 -1.26 -12.69 3.95
CA GLN A 148 -2.05 -13.34 2.90
C GLN A 148 -3.10 -14.30 3.46
N ARG A 149 -2.72 -15.14 4.42
CA ARG A 149 -3.64 -16.08 5.06
C ARG A 149 -4.76 -15.38 5.82
N PHE A 150 -4.44 -14.29 6.53
CA PHE A 150 -5.41 -13.47 7.23
C PHE A 150 -6.42 -12.85 6.26
N MET A 151 -5.93 -12.21 5.18
CA MET A 151 -6.78 -11.58 4.17
C MET A 151 -7.72 -12.60 3.50
N LEU A 152 -7.22 -13.77 3.11
CA LEU A 152 -8.04 -14.82 2.49
C LEU A 152 -9.12 -15.35 3.43
N ALA A 153 -8.77 -15.64 4.68
CA ALA A 153 -9.72 -16.11 5.68
C ALA A 153 -10.81 -15.07 5.96
N TRP A 154 -10.40 -13.81 6.09
CA TRP A 154 -11.32 -12.70 6.34
C TRP A 154 -12.25 -12.45 5.16
N ARG A 155 -11.73 -12.48 3.93
CA ARG A 155 -12.50 -12.34 2.70
C ARG A 155 -13.54 -13.46 2.54
N ALA A 156 -13.15 -14.71 2.78
CA ALA A 156 -14.05 -15.85 2.69
C ALA A 156 -15.22 -15.69 3.67
N TRP A 157 -14.91 -15.33 4.92
CA TRP A 157 -15.93 -15.10 5.95
C TRP A 157 -16.86 -13.92 5.60
N LEU A 158 -16.31 -12.80 5.15
CA LEU A 158 -17.11 -11.61 4.84
C LEU A 158 -18.03 -11.84 3.64
N THR A 159 -17.55 -12.58 2.64
CA THR A 159 -18.35 -12.97 1.46
C THR A 159 -19.51 -13.87 1.86
N ASP A 160 -19.26 -14.89 2.69
CA ASP A 160 -20.28 -15.82 3.17
C ASP A 160 -21.36 -15.08 3.97
N ARG A 161 -20.96 -14.23 4.91
CA ARG A 161 -21.87 -13.42 5.73
C ARG A 161 -22.75 -12.49 4.88
N LEU A 162 -22.15 -11.69 4.00
CA LEU A 162 -22.89 -10.71 3.21
C LEU A 162 -23.80 -11.39 2.16
N THR A 163 -23.37 -12.52 1.61
CA THR A 163 -24.21 -13.30 0.69
C THR A 163 -25.37 -13.96 1.42
N GLY A 164 -25.12 -14.52 2.62
CA GLY A 164 -26.15 -15.07 3.50
C GLY A 164 -27.21 -14.02 3.85
N ASP A 165 -26.78 -12.86 4.35
CA ASP A 165 -27.68 -11.75 4.70
C ASP A 165 -28.48 -11.24 3.49
N TRP A 166 -27.92 -11.32 2.27
CA TRP A 166 -28.61 -10.89 1.03
C TRP A 166 -29.65 -11.91 0.53
N LEU A 167 -29.38 -13.20 0.69
CA LEU A 167 -30.29 -14.28 0.27
C LEU A 167 -31.40 -14.51 1.30
N ASP A 168 -31.14 -14.20 2.57
CA ASP A 168 -32.12 -14.36 3.64
C ASP A 168 -33.34 -13.42 3.49
N GLY A 169 -34.50 -13.89 3.93
CA GLY A 169 -35.73 -13.11 3.98
C GLY A 169 -36.23 -12.52 2.64
N ARG A 170 -35.76 -13.04 1.50
CA ARG A 170 -35.95 -12.47 0.15
C ARG A 170 -35.50 -11.00 0.08
N ALA A 171 -34.43 -10.63 0.78
CA ALA A 171 -33.91 -9.27 0.78
C ALA A 171 -33.57 -8.78 -0.65
N TYR A 172 -33.09 -9.67 -1.53
CA TYR A 172 -32.89 -9.38 -2.95
C TYR A 172 -34.13 -8.87 -3.69
N TYR A 173 -35.33 -9.28 -3.27
CA TYR A 173 -36.60 -8.87 -3.88
C TYR A 173 -37.17 -7.64 -3.17
N ARG A 174 -37.11 -7.62 -1.83
CA ARG A 174 -37.65 -6.53 -1.00
C ARG A 174 -36.90 -5.21 -1.19
N SER A 175 -35.60 -5.28 -1.47
CA SER A 175 -34.74 -4.11 -1.74
C SER A 175 -35.13 -3.33 -3.00
N ARG A 176 -36.03 -3.86 -3.84
CA ARG A 176 -36.60 -3.17 -5.00
C ARG A 176 -37.78 -2.25 -4.67
N PHE A 177 -38.33 -2.36 -3.47
CA PHE A 177 -39.52 -1.62 -3.02
C PHE A 177 -39.23 -0.58 -1.94
N ILE A 178 -37.95 -0.29 -1.68
CA ILE A 178 -37.50 0.74 -0.75
C ILE A 178 -37.09 2.00 -1.51
N ASP A 179 -37.29 3.18 -0.90
CA ASP A 179 -37.03 4.49 -1.54
C ASP A 179 -35.56 4.70 -1.95
N GLN A 180 -34.62 4.00 -1.29
CA GLN A 180 -33.20 3.98 -1.64
C GLN A 180 -32.78 2.59 -2.11
N THR A 181 -33.01 2.30 -3.40
CA THR A 181 -32.57 1.03 -4.00
C THR A 181 -31.05 0.98 -4.15
N ILE A 182 -30.46 -0.16 -3.80
CA ILE A 182 -29.01 -0.40 -3.97
C ILE A 182 -28.77 -0.82 -5.43
N ASP A 183 -27.93 -0.08 -6.15
CA ASP A 183 -27.52 -0.41 -7.52
C ASP A 183 -26.38 -1.45 -7.53
N ASN A 184 -26.48 -2.45 -8.42
CA ASN A 184 -25.54 -3.56 -8.62
C ASN A 184 -25.01 -4.21 -7.32
N PRO A 185 -25.88 -4.74 -6.44
CA PRO A 185 -25.49 -5.30 -5.14
C PRO A 185 -24.51 -6.48 -5.27
N ASP A 186 -24.61 -7.26 -6.33
CA ASP A 186 -23.68 -8.34 -6.69
C ASP A 186 -22.27 -7.82 -6.98
N GLN A 187 -22.17 -6.72 -7.73
CA GLN A 187 -20.90 -6.08 -8.00
C GLN A 187 -20.30 -5.53 -6.71
N ARG A 188 -21.08 -4.87 -5.86
CA ARG A 188 -20.58 -4.33 -4.57
C ARG A 188 -20.08 -5.42 -3.65
N ILE A 189 -20.78 -6.56 -3.54
CA ILE A 189 -20.31 -7.71 -2.75
C ILE A 189 -18.99 -8.25 -3.30
N GLN A 190 -18.84 -8.36 -4.63
CA GLN A 190 -17.61 -8.93 -5.21
C GLN A 190 -16.41 -7.98 -5.20
N SER A 191 -16.58 -6.73 -5.62
CA SER A 191 -15.48 -5.76 -5.75
C SER A 191 -15.11 -5.10 -4.43
N ASP A 192 -16.11 -4.73 -3.62
CA ASP A 192 -15.86 -3.87 -2.48
C ASP A 192 -15.28 -4.69 -1.31
N ILE A 193 -15.66 -5.97 -1.16
CA ILE A 193 -15.03 -6.89 -0.20
C ILE A 193 -13.54 -7.09 -0.50
N ASP A 194 -13.16 -7.17 -1.78
CA ASP A 194 -11.76 -7.28 -2.18
C ASP A 194 -10.96 -6.06 -1.74
N VAL A 195 -11.43 -4.88 -2.11
CA VAL A 195 -10.79 -3.61 -1.76
C VAL A 195 -10.74 -3.43 -0.24
N PHE A 196 -11.80 -3.79 0.47
CA PHE A 196 -11.91 -3.64 1.91
C PHE A 196 -10.97 -4.59 2.70
N THR A 197 -10.83 -5.83 2.23
CA THR A 197 -10.01 -6.85 2.92
C THR A 197 -8.56 -6.87 2.49
N ALA A 198 -8.21 -6.21 1.37
CA ALA A 198 -6.85 -6.19 0.83
C ALA A 198 -5.83 -5.36 1.63
N ILE A 199 -6.21 -4.81 2.80
CA ILE A 199 -5.33 -4.00 3.70
C ILE A 199 -4.45 -3.07 2.83
N SER A 200 -5.10 -2.23 2.01
CA SER A 200 -4.48 -1.16 1.22
C SER A 200 -3.13 -1.49 0.53
N ALA A 201 -3.05 -2.49 -0.35
CA ALA A 201 -1.83 -2.67 -1.16
C ALA A 201 -2.03 -3.22 -2.58
N ARG A 202 -3.23 -3.16 -3.15
CA ARG A 202 -3.39 -3.37 -4.59
C ARG A 202 -4.44 -2.41 -5.09
N ASN A 203 -4.02 -1.27 -5.64
CA ASN A 203 -4.86 -0.57 -6.60
C ASN A 203 -5.23 -1.60 -7.67
N PRO A 204 -6.49 -2.03 -7.82
CA PRO A 204 -6.90 -2.63 -9.06
C PRO A 204 -6.74 -1.48 -10.06
N THR A 205 -5.73 -1.55 -10.92
CA THR A 205 -5.69 -0.68 -12.11
C THR A 205 -7.09 -0.65 -12.69
N PRO A 206 -7.69 0.54 -12.92
CA PRO A 206 -9.00 0.61 -13.54
C PRO A 206 -8.91 -0.20 -14.81
N ARG A 207 -9.68 -1.31 -14.91
CA ARG A 207 -9.99 -1.85 -16.22
C ARG A 207 -10.82 -0.77 -16.88
N THR A 208 -10.16 0.11 -17.62
CA THR A 208 -10.82 1.00 -18.56
C THR A 208 -11.60 0.08 -19.48
N ARG A 209 -12.90 -0.06 -19.22
CA ARG A 209 -13.83 -0.59 -20.21
C ARG A 209 -13.62 0.31 -21.43
N PRO A 210 -13.28 -0.22 -22.62
CA PRO A 210 -13.34 0.61 -23.81
C PRO A 210 -14.76 1.17 -23.84
N ALA A 211 -14.88 2.49 -23.93
CA ALA A 211 -16.15 3.17 -24.05
C ALA A 211 -16.82 2.65 -25.33
N THR A 212 -17.64 1.61 -25.20
CA THR A 212 -18.64 1.29 -26.21
C THR A 212 -19.59 2.48 -26.18
N ALA A 213 -19.36 3.40 -27.11
CA ALA A 213 -20.27 4.49 -27.39
C ALA A 213 -21.64 3.86 -27.63
N HIS A 214 -22.53 3.96 -26.64
CA HIS A 214 -23.93 3.70 -26.85
C HIS A 214 -24.41 4.76 -27.85
N CYS A 215 -24.44 4.39 -29.12
CA CYS A 215 -25.27 5.05 -30.12
C CYS A 215 -26.72 4.90 -29.64
N ARG A 216 -27.21 5.83 -28.82
CA ARG A 216 -28.65 6.03 -28.66
C ARG A 216 -29.17 6.47 -30.02
N SER A 217 -29.70 5.52 -30.78
CA SER A 217 -30.62 5.82 -31.87
C SER A 217 -31.85 6.46 -31.23
N ALA A 218 -31.86 7.78 -31.14
CA ALA A 218 -33.06 8.55 -30.88
C ALA A 218 -34.00 8.36 -32.08
N LEU A 219 -34.87 7.36 -32.01
CA LEU A 219 -36.08 7.29 -32.83
C LEU A 219 -37.04 8.37 -32.35
N SER A 220 -36.74 9.64 -32.67
CA SER A 220 -37.70 10.72 -32.52
C SER A 220 -38.64 10.69 -33.72
N ARG A 221 -39.90 10.34 -33.44
CA ARG A 221 -41.03 10.49 -34.34
C ARG A 221 -41.05 11.90 -34.95
N ARG A 222 -40.84 11.94 -36.27
CA ARG A 222 -41.49 12.79 -37.28
C ARG A 222 -42.32 13.98 -36.75
N SER A 223 -41.79 15.20 -36.92
CA SER A 223 -42.61 16.34 -37.38
C SER A 223 -41.71 17.37 -38.08
N SER A 224 -42.07 17.65 -39.33
CA SER A 224 -41.45 18.59 -40.26
C SER A 224 -41.33 20.02 -39.72
N ARG A 225 -40.10 20.59 -39.70
CA ARG A 225 -39.87 22.00 -40.04
C ARG A 225 -38.38 22.29 -40.23
N SER A 226 -38.03 22.62 -41.48
CA SER A 226 -37.04 23.62 -41.90
C SER A 226 -36.13 24.22 -40.81
N SER A 227 -34.82 24.00 -40.91
CA SER A 227 -33.84 25.06 -41.16
C SER A 227 -32.40 24.57 -41.00
N ARG A 228 -31.51 25.21 -41.75
CA ARG A 228 -30.09 24.93 -41.94
C ARG A 228 -29.28 25.04 -40.63
N SER A 229 -28.14 24.32 -40.65
CA SER A 229 -26.79 24.87 -40.46
C SER A 229 -25.96 24.31 -39.29
N LEU A 230 -24.69 24.07 -39.63
CA LEU A 230 -23.48 24.05 -38.77
C LEU A 230 -23.26 22.80 -37.90
N GLN A 231 -22.65 21.77 -38.49
CA GLN A 231 -21.89 20.76 -37.74
C GLN A 231 -20.44 21.22 -37.58
N SER A 232 -20.10 21.64 -36.36
CA SER A 232 -18.74 21.82 -35.88
C SER A 232 -18.14 20.44 -35.55
N CYS A 233 -17.19 19.98 -36.36
CA CYS A 233 -16.30 18.88 -35.98
C CYS A 233 -15.07 19.46 -35.28
N GLY A 234 -15.03 19.34 -33.94
CA GLY A 234 -13.84 19.59 -33.13
C GLY A 234 -12.94 18.36 -33.09
N THR A 235 -11.67 18.57 -33.41
CA THR A 235 -10.59 17.59 -33.54
C THR A 235 -9.99 17.17 -32.18
N SER A 236 -9.61 15.90 -32.06
CA SER A 236 -8.63 15.39 -31.08
C SER A 236 -7.44 14.78 -31.83
N PRO A 237 -6.19 14.93 -31.36
CA PRO A 237 -5.02 14.36 -32.02
C PRO A 237 -4.50 13.14 -31.25
N VAL A 238 -4.63 11.93 -31.78
CA VAL A 238 -3.71 10.83 -31.46
C VAL A 238 -3.51 9.96 -32.70
N THR A 239 -2.25 9.88 -33.08
CA THR A 239 -1.65 9.03 -34.10
C THR A 239 -2.01 7.56 -33.91
N SER A 240 -2.68 6.96 -34.90
CA SER A 240 -2.66 5.52 -35.10
C SER A 240 -2.22 5.20 -36.53
N ARG A 241 -1.19 4.35 -36.62
CA ARG A 241 -0.66 3.76 -37.85
C ARG A 241 -1.78 2.99 -38.56
N CYS A 242 -2.17 3.45 -39.75
CA CYS A 242 -2.91 2.62 -40.69
C CYS A 242 -1.92 1.77 -41.51
N SER A 243 -1.84 0.48 -41.20
CA SER A 243 -1.31 -0.53 -42.13
C SER A 243 -2.24 -0.61 -43.35
N GLY A 244 -1.67 -0.42 -44.54
CA GLY A 244 -2.45 -0.24 -45.76
C GLY A 244 -3.19 -1.47 -46.26
N SER A 245 -4.35 -1.24 -46.87
CA SER A 245 -4.64 -1.83 -48.18
C SER A 245 -5.69 -0.97 -48.91
N ARG A 246 -5.33 -0.59 -50.16
CA ARG A 246 -6.17 -0.16 -51.30
C ARG A 246 -7.32 0.81 -51.02
N TYR A 247 -7.16 2.07 -51.44
CA TYR A 247 -7.74 2.63 -52.67
C TYR A 247 -7.35 4.12 -52.80
N ARG A 248 -7.04 4.53 -54.02
CA ARG A 248 -6.55 5.87 -54.40
C ARG A 248 -7.60 6.95 -54.16
N GLY A 249 -7.17 8.10 -53.63
CA GLY A 249 -7.91 9.36 -53.66
C GLY A 249 -7.02 10.52 -53.21
N ARG A 250 -6.71 11.42 -54.13
CA ARG A 250 -5.70 12.49 -54.05
C ARG A 250 -6.38 13.82 -53.70
N CYS A 251 -5.92 14.54 -52.68
CA CYS A 251 -6.04 16.01 -52.49
C CYS A 251 -4.86 16.44 -51.58
N SER A 252 -3.73 17.02 -52.00
CA SER A 252 -3.41 18.30 -52.68
C SER A 252 -3.77 19.57 -51.91
N GLY A 253 -2.74 20.34 -51.49
CA GLY A 253 -2.80 21.74 -51.01
C GLY A 253 -2.47 21.89 -49.52
N ARG A 254 -1.20 22.09 -49.11
CA ARG A 254 -0.39 23.33 -49.06
C ARG A 254 -0.78 24.27 -47.88
N CYS A 255 0.21 24.47 -47.00
CA CYS A 255 0.20 25.22 -45.74
C CYS A 255 -0.07 26.73 -45.90
N SER A 256 -0.68 27.31 -44.86
CA SER A 256 -0.52 28.72 -44.49
C SER A 256 -0.43 28.85 -42.97
N SER A 257 0.75 29.19 -42.45
CA SER A 257 0.96 29.60 -41.07
C SER A 257 0.46 31.02 -40.88
N MET A 258 -0.43 31.25 -39.91
CA MET A 258 -0.80 32.61 -39.51
C MET A 258 -0.97 32.65 -37.99
N SER A 259 0.02 33.27 -37.36
CA SER A 259 0.06 33.68 -35.96
C SER A 259 -1.06 34.66 -35.63
N ARG A 260 -1.93 34.34 -34.68
CA ARG A 260 -2.67 35.33 -33.88
C ARG A 260 -2.92 34.81 -32.47
N SER A 261 -2.34 35.50 -31.50
CA SER A 261 -2.60 35.37 -30.06
C SER A 261 -4.05 35.78 -29.75
N PRO A 262 -4.76 35.07 -28.85
CA PRO A 262 -6.08 35.48 -28.41
C PRO A 262 -6.02 36.62 -27.36
N PRO A 263 -6.95 37.59 -27.43
CA PRO A 263 -7.13 38.63 -26.40
C PRO A 263 -7.90 38.06 -25.20
N TRP A 264 -8.08 38.88 -24.16
CA TRP A 264 -8.87 38.66 -22.92
C TRP A 264 -8.05 38.29 -21.66
N LEU A 265 -7.17 39.20 -21.25
CA LEU A 265 -6.91 39.50 -19.83
C LEU A 265 -7.80 40.69 -19.44
N PRO A 266 -8.48 40.68 -18.28
CA PRO A 266 -9.03 41.90 -17.69
C PRO A 266 -7.94 42.59 -16.84
N SER A 267 -7.74 43.89 -17.06
CA SER A 267 -6.85 44.77 -16.28
C SER A 267 -7.67 45.97 -15.73
N PRO A 268 -7.18 46.69 -14.70
CA PRO A 268 -7.96 47.04 -13.52
C PRO A 268 -8.33 48.54 -13.39
N SER A 269 -9.25 48.84 -12.47
CA SER A 269 -9.46 50.18 -11.86
C SER A 269 -9.40 50.00 -10.32
N ALA A 270 -8.37 50.45 -9.57
CA ALA A 270 -7.95 51.84 -9.26
C ALA A 270 -9.06 52.56 -8.44
N VAL A 271 -8.89 53.20 -7.26
CA VAL A 271 -7.77 53.72 -6.46
C VAL A 271 -8.31 53.96 -5.03
N ARG A 272 -7.56 53.61 -3.97
CA ARG A 272 -7.01 54.54 -2.95
C ARG A 272 -6.28 53.78 -1.84
#